data_AF-A0A1Y2S8J3-F1
#
_entry.id   AF-A0A1Y2S8J3-F1
#
_cell.length_a   1.000
_cell.length_b   1.000
_cell.length_c   1.000
_cell.angle_alpha   90.00
_cell.angle_beta   90.00
_cell.angle_gamma   90.00
#
_symmetry.space_group_name_H-M   'P 1'
#
loop_
_entity.id
_entity.type
_entity.pdbx_description
1 polymer ?
#
loop_
_entity_poly.entity_id
_entity_poly.type
_entity_poly.pdbx_seq_one_letter_code
_entity_poly.pdbx_strand_id
1 'polypeptide(L)'
;MTVRRLSSGKWICECYPNGKNGTRIRKQFATKGEAMAFERKLVPKDTSNGSAKQALKLSELVERWYEMHGKTLESGHSRKSKLDAICMRLNNPYVTEFDKNNAMLDFNIL
;
A
#
# COMPACT_ATOMS: atom_id res chain seq x y z
N MET A 1 8.72 11.66 -19.64
CA MET A 1 9.86 12.19 -18.86
C MET A 1 11.14 11.79 -19.57
N THR A 2 12.16 12.62 -19.59
CA THR A 2 13.42 12.29 -20.27
C THR A 2 14.62 12.79 -19.47
N VAL A 3 15.42 11.86 -18.95
CA VAL A 3 16.77 12.12 -18.46
C VAL A 3 17.74 12.04 -19.64
N ARG A 4 18.49 13.11 -19.93
CA ARG A 4 19.48 13.12 -21.02
C ARG A 4 20.80 13.76 -20.61
N ARG A 5 21.87 13.43 -21.32
CA ARG A 5 23.20 14.05 -21.16
C ARG A 5 23.32 15.27 -22.07
N LEU A 6 23.84 16.39 -21.54
CA LEU A 6 24.21 17.57 -22.33
C LEU A 6 25.62 17.40 -22.93
N SER A 7 25.90 18.18 -23.98
CA SER A 7 27.25 18.30 -24.57
C SER A 7 28.29 18.83 -23.58
N SER A 8 27.86 19.53 -22.52
CA SER A 8 28.71 20.00 -21.42
C SER A 8 29.08 18.93 -20.38
N GLY A 9 28.65 17.68 -20.56
CA GLY A 9 28.89 16.57 -19.62
C GLY A 9 27.91 16.50 -18.45
N LYS A 10 27.06 17.52 -18.24
CA LYS A 10 26.02 17.54 -17.20
C LYS A 10 24.79 16.71 -17.62
N TRP A 11 24.04 16.22 -16.65
CA TRP A 11 22.77 15.51 -16.87
C TRP A 11 21.61 16.47 -16.69
N ILE A 12 20.55 16.31 -17.48
CA ILE A 12 19.33 17.08 -17.33
C ILE A 12 18.15 16.13 -17.19
N CYS A 13 17.28 16.45 -16.23
CA CYS A 13 16.02 15.76 -16.02
C CYS A 13 14.88 16.70 -16.43
N GLU A 14 14.09 16.28 -17.41
CA GLU A 14 12.89 16.98 -17.85
C GLU A 14 11.64 16.15 -17.53
N CYS A 15 10.86 16.64 -16.56
CA CYS A 15 9.67 15.97 -16.05
C CYS A 15 8.41 16.81 -16.20
N TYR A 16 7.30 16.13 -16.47
CA TYR A 16 5.95 16.69 -16.59
C TYR A 16 5.04 15.94 -15.59
N PRO A 17 5.10 16.28 -14.29
CA PRO A 17 4.39 15.54 -13.25
C PRO A 17 2.86 15.58 -13.42
N ASN A 18 2.30 16.67 -13.97
CA ASN A 18 0.86 16.83 -14.18
C ASN A 18 0.46 16.66 -15.67
N GLY A 19 1.23 15.90 -16.46
CA GLY A 19 0.95 15.66 -17.88
C GLY A 19 1.25 16.85 -18.81
N LYS A 20 0.69 16.81 -20.03
CA LYS A 20 1.04 17.71 -21.16
C LYS A 20 0.75 19.19 -20.90
N ASN A 21 -0.25 19.50 -20.05
CA ASN A 21 -0.61 20.87 -19.64
C ASN A 21 -0.05 21.23 -18.26
N GLY A 22 0.80 20.38 -17.67
CA GLY A 22 1.37 20.57 -16.35
C GLY A 22 2.64 21.43 -16.33
N THR A 23 3.01 21.89 -15.13
CA THR A 23 4.27 22.63 -14.90
C THR A 23 5.48 21.80 -15.31
N ARG A 24 6.31 22.34 -16.21
CA ARG A 24 7.56 21.70 -16.62
C ARG A 24 8.64 21.91 -15.56
N ILE A 25 9.16 20.82 -15.01
CA ILE A 25 10.30 20.86 -14.07
C ILE A 25 11.55 20.43 -14.84
N ARG A 26 12.51 21.36 -14.97
CA ARG A 26 13.79 21.15 -15.65
C ARG A 26 14.92 21.43 -14.69
N LYS A 27 15.73 20.42 -14.38
CA LYS A 27 16.88 20.55 -13.45
C LYS A 27 18.11 19.84 -14.00
N GLN A 28 19.28 20.46 -13.79
CA GLN A 28 20.57 19.93 -14.18
C GLN A 28 21.25 19.26 -12.98
N PHE A 29 21.94 18.14 -13.22
CA PHE A 29 22.62 17.31 -12.24
C PHE A 29 24.03 16.97 -12.73
N ALA A 30 24.93 16.68 -11.78
CA ALA A 30 26.29 16.27 -12.11
C ALA A 30 26.32 14.81 -12.58
N THR A 31 25.46 13.96 -12.01
CA THR A 31 25.45 12.51 -12.29
C THR A 31 24.12 12.01 -12.86
N LYS A 32 24.19 10.89 -13.59
CA LYS A 32 22.99 10.19 -14.11
C LYS A 32 22.09 9.70 -12.97
N GLY A 33 22.70 9.19 -11.90
CA GLY A 33 22.00 8.62 -10.75
C GLY A 33 21.14 9.65 -10.02
N GLU A 34 21.67 10.87 -9.81
CA GLU A 34 20.90 11.98 -9.23
C GLU A 34 19.70 12.35 -10.09
N ALA A 35 19.89 12.46 -11.41
CA ALA A 35 18.82 12.80 -12.34
C ALA A 35 17.69 11.75 -12.34
N MET A 36 18.04 10.46 -12.28
CA MET A 36 17.08 9.35 -12.17
C MET A 36 16.39 9.28 -10.80
N ALA A 37 17.10 9.58 -9.71
CA ALA A 37 16.51 9.65 -8.38
C ALA A 37 15.49 10.80 -8.27
N PHE A 38 15.82 11.95 -8.87
CA PHE A 38 14.92 13.10 -8.94
C PHE A 38 13.66 12.81 -9.76
N GLU A 39 13.81 12.13 -10.91
CA GLU A 39 12.67 11.65 -11.70
C GLU A 39 11.76 10.75 -10.86
N ARG A 40 12.30 9.71 -10.22
CA ARG A 40 11.54 8.78 -9.37
C ARG A 40 10.83 9.46 -8.19
N LYS A 41 11.37 10.57 -7.68
CA LYS A 41 10.74 11.36 -6.61
C LYS A 41 9.61 12.25 -7.13
N LEU A 42 9.72 12.74 -8.36
CA LEU A 42 8.75 13.64 -8.98
C LEU A 42 7.58 12.92 -9.63
N VAL A 43 7.78 11.69 -10.10
CA VAL A 43 6.67 10.82 -10.47
C VAL A 43 5.81 10.72 -9.21
N PRO A 44 4.55 11.19 -9.27
CA PRO A 44 3.60 10.85 -8.22
C PRO A 44 3.68 9.34 -8.13
N LYS A 45 4.18 8.81 -7.01
CA LYS A 45 3.85 7.43 -6.68
C LYS A 45 2.35 7.47 -6.68
N ASP A 46 1.73 6.87 -7.70
CA ASP A 46 0.42 6.29 -7.52
C ASP A 46 0.59 5.55 -6.21
N THR A 47 -0.04 6.10 -5.19
CA THR A 47 -0.18 5.44 -3.92
C THR A 47 -1.19 4.34 -4.23
N SER A 48 -0.77 3.36 -5.03
CA SER A 48 -1.16 1.97 -4.97
C SER A 48 -0.54 1.30 -3.73
N ASN A 49 0.15 2.09 -2.89
CA ASN A 49 0.08 1.99 -1.44
C ASN A 49 -1.22 2.59 -0.86
N GLY A 50 -2.29 2.66 -1.65
CA GLY A 50 -3.62 2.71 -1.10
C GLY A 50 -3.80 1.37 -0.38
N SER A 51 -3.94 1.26 0.94
CA SER A 51 -4.62 2.19 1.83
C SER A 51 -5.77 2.97 1.15
N ALA A 52 -6.36 2.42 0.09
CA ALA A 52 -7.78 2.26 0.17
C ALA A 52 -7.94 1.48 1.47
N LYS A 53 -8.37 2.18 2.53
CA LYS A 53 -9.10 1.56 3.61
C LYS A 53 -10.35 0.97 2.96
N GLN A 54 -10.17 -0.04 2.11
CA GLN A 54 -11.24 -0.93 1.76
C GLN A 54 -11.64 -1.45 3.11
N ALA A 55 -12.90 -1.20 3.44
CA ALA A 55 -13.54 -1.78 4.60
C ALA A 55 -13.53 -3.29 4.35
N LEU A 56 -12.38 -3.91 4.57
CA LEU A 56 -12.16 -5.33 4.45
C LEU A 56 -12.86 -5.94 5.64
N LYS A 57 -13.64 -6.98 5.38
CA LYS A 57 -14.21 -7.77 6.47
C LYS A 57 -13.13 -8.59 7.13
N LEU A 58 -13.28 -8.87 8.42
CA LEU A 58 -12.31 -9.66 9.17
C LEU A 58 -12.16 -11.06 8.56
N SER A 59 -13.25 -11.63 8.02
CA SER A 59 -13.21 -12.91 7.27
C SER A 59 -12.32 -12.87 6.02
N GLU A 60 -12.39 -11.78 5.27
CA GLU A 60 -11.64 -11.60 4.02
C GLU A 60 -10.14 -11.41 4.29
N LEU A 61 -9.80 -10.75 5.41
CA LEU A 61 -8.43 -10.65 5.89
C LEU A 61 -7.86 -12.03 6.27
N VAL A 62 -8.65 -12.86 6.98
CA VAL A 62 -8.26 -14.21 7.38
C VAL A 62 -8.06 -15.12 6.17
N GLU A 63 -8.91 -15.02 5.16
CA GLU A 63 -8.79 -15.76 3.91
C GLU A 63 -7.52 -15.36 3.14
N ARG A 64 -7.28 -14.05 2.97
CA ARG A 64 -6.08 -13.56 2.30
C ARG A 64 -4.80 -13.94 3.03
N TRP A 65 -4.81 -13.90 4.36
CA TRP A 65 -3.70 -14.41 5.19
C TRP A 65 -3.48 -15.90 4.95
N TYR A 66 -4.55 -16.69 4.84
CA TYR A 66 -4.45 -18.12 4.58
C TYR A 66 -3.85 -18.42 3.19
N GLU A 67 -4.29 -17.71 2.16
CA GLU A 67 -3.77 -17.88 0.79
C GLU A 67 -2.30 -17.49 0.64
N MET A 68 -1.86 -16.45 1.35
CA MET A 68 -0.49 -15.95 1.27
C MET A 68 0.48 -16.77 2.13
N HIS A 69 0.05 -17.11 3.36
CA HIS A 69 0.94 -17.68 4.37
C HIS A 69 0.33 -18.92 5.05
N GLY A 70 -0.96 -18.92 5.37
CA GLY A 70 -1.58 -20.04 6.09
C GLY A 70 -1.45 -21.39 5.37
N LYS A 71 -1.49 -21.42 4.03
CA LYS A 71 -1.34 -22.65 3.23
C LYS A 71 0.05 -23.30 3.32
N THR A 72 1.07 -22.55 3.72
CA THR A 72 2.44 -23.07 3.86
C THR A 72 2.70 -23.62 5.26
N LEU A 73 1.76 -23.49 6.20
CA LEU A 73 1.89 -24.02 7.55
C LEU A 73 1.18 -25.37 7.66
N GLU A 74 1.87 -26.33 8.28
CA GLU A 74 1.34 -27.68 8.58
C GLU A 74 0.06 -27.65 9.45
N SER A 75 -0.07 -26.63 10.30
CA SER A 75 -1.27 -26.38 11.13
C SER A 75 -2.12 -25.20 10.64
N GLY A 76 -1.94 -24.77 9.39
CA GLY A 76 -2.62 -23.61 8.81
C GLY A 76 -4.14 -23.72 8.84
N HIS A 77 -4.68 -24.90 8.56
CA HIS A 77 -6.12 -25.16 8.51
C HIS A 77 -6.78 -25.01 9.89
N SER A 78 -6.16 -25.60 10.92
CA SER A 78 -6.62 -25.50 12.31
C SER A 78 -6.58 -24.06 12.83
N ARG A 79 -5.61 -23.25 12.38
CA ARG A 79 -5.52 -21.83 12.75
C ARG A 79 -6.54 -20.98 12.01
N LYS A 80 -6.79 -21.25 10.73
CA LYS A 80 -7.87 -20.61 9.96
C LYS A 80 -9.23 -20.86 10.62
N SER A 81 -9.54 -22.10 10.97
CA SER A 81 -10.82 -22.46 11.61
C SER A 81 -11.06 -21.71 12.94
N LYS A 82 -10.01 -21.52 13.75
CA LYS A 82 -10.10 -20.71 14.98
C LYS A 82 -10.35 -19.24 14.68
N LEU A 83 -9.68 -18.69 13.66
CA LEU A 83 -9.89 -17.30 13.24
C LEU A 83 -11.30 -17.09 12.69
N ASP A 84 -11.82 -18.02 11.89
CA ASP A 84 -13.19 -17.99 11.37
C ASP A 84 -14.24 -18.03 12.51
N ALA A 85 -14.01 -18.84 13.55
CA ALA A 85 -14.88 -18.87 14.72
C ALA A 85 -14.92 -17.52 15.47
N ILE A 86 -13.79 -16.81 15.53
CA ILE A 86 -13.70 -15.46 16.11
C ILE A 86 -14.44 -14.46 15.20
N CYS A 87 -14.26 -14.52 13.88
CA CYS A 87 -15.00 -13.70 12.93
C CYS A 87 -16.52 -13.86 13.09
N MET A 88 -16.99 -15.11 13.24
CA MET A 88 -18.41 -15.42 13.44
C MET A 88 -18.93 -14.83 14.75
N ARG A 89 -18.18 -14.97 15.84
CA ARG A 89 -18.58 -14.47 17.16
C ARG A 89 -18.64 -12.94 17.23
N LEU A 90 -17.85 -12.26 16.40
CA LEU A 90 -17.83 -10.79 16.27
C LEU A 90 -18.83 -10.26 15.22
N ASN A 91 -19.63 -11.14 14.60
CA ASN A 91 -20.54 -10.78 13.51
C ASN A 91 -19.84 -10.13 12.30
N ASN A 92 -18.61 -10.56 12.02
CA ASN A 92 -17.80 -10.15 10.87
C ASN A 92 -17.66 -8.62 10.66
N PRO A 93 -17.04 -7.91 11.61
CA PRO A 93 -16.88 -6.47 11.54
C PRO A 93 -15.84 -6.08 10.48
N TYR A 94 -15.78 -4.79 10.16
CA TYR A 94 -14.71 -4.27 9.32
C TYR A 94 -13.38 -4.21 10.07
N VAL A 95 -12.28 -4.52 9.39
CA VAL A 95 -10.91 -4.46 9.95
C VAL A 95 -10.60 -3.07 10.50
N THR A 96 -11.19 -2.02 9.93
CA THR A 96 -11.04 -0.63 10.38
C THR A 96 -11.75 -0.32 11.69
N GLU A 97 -12.74 -1.14 12.08
CA GLU A 97 -13.52 -1.01 13.32
C GLU A 97 -13.01 -1.95 14.42
N PHE A 98 -12.10 -2.86 14.06
CA PHE A 98 -11.45 -3.79 14.97
C PHE A 98 -10.28 -3.10 15.70
N ASP A 99 -10.60 -2.18 16.61
CA ASP A 99 -9.65 -1.62 17.57
C ASP A 99 -9.80 -2.33 18.93
N LYS A 100 -8.69 -2.48 19.67
CA LYS A 100 -8.63 -3.15 20.98
C LYS A 100 -9.65 -2.60 21.98
N ASN A 101 -10.02 -1.33 21.82
CA ASN A 101 -10.97 -0.63 22.69
C ASN A 101 -12.43 -0.77 22.25
N ASN A 102 -12.70 -1.12 20.99
CA ASN A 102 -14.06 -1.17 20.46
C ASN A 102 -14.70 -2.55 20.62
N ALA A 103 -13.89 -3.62 20.63
CA ALA A 103 -14.38 -4.99 20.85
C ALA A 103 -14.86 -5.28 22.29
N MET A 104 -14.66 -4.35 23.23
CA MET A 104 -15.03 -4.52 24.64
C MET A 104 -16.36 -3.84 25.00
N LEU A 105 -16.93 -3.01 24.10
CA LEU A 105 -18.16 -2.26 24.38
C LEU A 105 -19.45 -3.02 24.03
N ASP A 106 -19.38 -4.07 23.21
CA ASP A 106 -20.56 -4.88 22.86
C ASP A 106 -20.84 -6.04 23.84
N PHE A 107 -20.02 -6.22 24.87
CA PHE A 107 -20.24 -7.22 25.92
C PHE A 107 -21.09 -6.70 27.09
N ASN A 108 -21.66 -5.50 27.01
CA ASN A 108 -22.45 -4.91 28.09
C ASN A 108 -23.89 -4.53 27.68
N ILE A 109 -24.45 -5.25 26.71
CA ILE A 109 -25.89 -5.30 26.46
C ILE A 109 -26.30 -6.77 26.44
N LEU A 110 -26.37 -7.37 27.63
CA LEU A 110 -27.36 -8.34 28.11
C LEU A 110 -27.09 -8.66 29.59
#